data_AF-A0A346D8X4-F1
#
_entry.id   AF-A0A346D8X4-F1
#
_cell.length_a   1.000
_cell.length_b   1.000
_cell.length_c   1.000
_cell.angle_alpha   90.00
_cell.angle_beta   90.00
_cell.angle_gamma   90.00
#
_symmetry.space_group_name_H-M   'P 1'
#
loop_
_entity.id
_entity.type
_entity.pdbx_description
1 polymer ?
#
loop_
_entity_poly.entity_id
_entity_poly.type
_entity_poly.pdbx_seq_one_letter_code
_entity_poly.pdbx_strand_id
1 'polypeptide(L)'
;MFLLHRRDQTFEQVHPLTVSFLGIEQKVVLVVGILAFVGISYFNNKNQPPVTPTATTASKESNQSETSGEATENSSQAVQGSSDHLLKLSAKERADEATEAFESWYKSFSNGDVILEINKELLKEGSGGTSPIELQTKLIDNLKAKFGDKVSDDFYTGLQASFNFNPVIVDGTKGLTISKQNDDKSQLLRTWFLDTQKTEKNTKIVLRNDFPYEWADWRNKGQHDEKVGSMFSQIDWDNDLRYEVIGLVTSKQEKNIENIGGVFVVMQYNEKIGKWQVSGTIGGVM
;
A
#
# COMPACT_ATOMS: atom_id res chain seq x y z
N MET A 1 -41.33 44.52 -48.48
CA MET A 1 -40.33 44.75 -47.42
C MET A 1 -39.96 43.38 -46.84
N PHE A 2 -38.73 42.91 -47.11
CA PHE A 2 -38.07 41.64 -46.71
C PHE A 2 -38.79 40.31 -47.04
N LEU A 3 -38.19 39.20 -47.50
CA LEU A 3 -36.88 38.85 -48.07
C LEU A 3 -37.09 37.49 -48.78
N LEU A 4 -36.46 37.31 -49.93
CA LEU A 4 -36.31 36.04 -50.64
C LEU A 4 -35.07 35.31 -50.11
N HIS A 5 -35.16 34.01 -49.85
CA HIS A 5 -34.51 32.92 -50.59
C HIS A 5 -34.23 31.70 -49.70
N ARG A 6 -34.57 30.54 -50.27
CA ARG A 6 -34.46 29.18 -49.73
C ARG A 6 -33.43 28.46 -50.58
N ARG A 7 -32.47 27.76 -49.97
CA ARG A 7 -32.13 26.33 -50.23
C ARG A 7 -30.70 25.98 -49.85
N ASP A 8 -30.63 24.78 -49.28
CA ASP A 8 -29.47 23.92 -49.06
C ASP A 8 -28.57 23.75 -50.29
N GLN A 9 -27.26 23.64 -50.05
CA GLN A 9 -26.44 22.55 -50.57
C GLN A 9 -25.13 22.36 -49.77
N THR A 10 -24.76 21.10 -49.66
CA THR A 10 -23.72 20.40 -48.90
C THR A 10 -22.31 20.42 -49.54
N PHE A 11 -21.32 19.93 -48.76
CA PHE A 11 -19.91 19.55 -49.09
C PHE A 11 -18.92 20.73 -49.12
N GLU A 12 -17.71 20.73 -48.53
CA GLU A 12 -16.84 19.69 -47.96
C GLU A 12 -15.65 20.41 -47.24
N GLN A 13 -15.25 20.00 -46.02
CA GLN A 13 -13.83 19.87 -45.65
C GLN A 13 -13.70 19.27 -44.24
N VAL A 14 -13.33 17.99 -44.22
CA VAL A 14 -12.90 17.26 -43.03
C VAL A 14 -11.43 17.59 -42.81
N HIS A 15 -11.11 18.27 -41.71
CA HIS A 15 -9.76 18.28 -41.14
C HIS A 15 -9.77 17.47 -39.84
N PRO A 16 -8.93 16.43 -39.71
CA PRO A 16 -8.82 15.69 -38.46
C PRO A 16 -8.16 16.58 -37.41
N LEU A 17 -8.84 16.78 -36.28
CA LEU A 17 -8.20 17.27 -35.06
C LEU A 17 -7.24 16.18 -34.59
N THR A 18 -5.97 16.34 -34.95
CA THR A 18 -4.86 15.67 -34.31
C THR A 18 -4.83 16.15 -32.85
N VAL A 19 -5.55 15.45 -31.98
CA VAL A 19 -5.38 15.61 -30.54
C VAL A 19 -4.03 15.00 -30.21
N SER A 20 -3.09 15.88 -29.87
CA SER A 20 -1.73 15.54 -29.46
C SER A 20 -1.77 14.59 -28.25
N PHE A 21 -1.63 13.28 -28.51
CA PHE A 21 -1.41 12.21 -27.52
C PHE A 21 -0.02 12.29 -26.85
N LEU A 22 0.55 13.48 -26.67
CA LEU A 22 1.93 13.67 -26.23
C LEU A 22 2.08 14.02 -24.74
N GLY A 23 0.97 14.10 -23.99
CA GLY A 23 0.97 14.51 -22.57
C GLY A 23 0.87 13.37 -21.54
N ILE A 24 0.45 12.17 -21.96
CA ILE A 24 0.19 11.05 -21.04
C ILE A 24 1.39 10.09 -21.02
N GLU A 25 2.07 9.90 -22.14
CA GLU A 25 3.20 8.95 -22.22
C GLU A 25 4.42 9.39 -21.40
N GLN A 26 4.71 10.70 -21.28
CA GLN A 26 5.85 11.17 -20.47
C GLN A 26 5.69 10.93 -18.96
N LYS A 27 4.47 10.90 -18.43
CA LYS A 27 4.23 10.62 -16.99
C LYS A 27 4.32 9.14 -16.68
N VAL A 28 3.87 8.28 -17.60
CA VAL A 28 3.90 6.82 -17.44
C VAL A 28 5.32 6.26 -17.54
N VAL A 29 6.15 6.81 -18.43
CA VAL A 29 7.58 6.43 -18.54
C VAL A 29 8.37 6.84 -17.28
N LEU A 30 7.97 7.92 -16.60
CA LEU A 30 8.65 8.42 -15.40
C LEU A 30 8.41 7.53 -14.16
N VAL A 31 7.19 7.03 -13.95
CA VAL A 31 6.85 6.14 -12.81
C VAL A 31 7.42 4.73 -13.01
N VAL A 32 7.42 4.23 -14.25
CA VAL A 32 8.11 2.97 -14.60
C VAL A 32 9.62 3.14 -14.50
N GLY A 33 10.16 4.32 -14.83
CA GLY A 33 11.57 4.66 -14.62
C GLY A 33 11.98 4.63 -13.15
N ILE A 34 11.19 5.20 -12.24
CA ILE A 34 11.50 5.21 -10.80
C ILE A 34 11.56 3.78 -10.22
N LEU A 35 10.69 2.87 -10.66
CA LEU A 35 10.78 1.46 -10.26
C LEU A 35 11.92 0.71 -10.96
N ALA A 36 12.16 0.96 -12.25
CA ALA A 36 13.26 0.34 -12.99
C ALA A 36 14.65 0.78 -12.47
N PHE A 37 14.83 2.01 -12.00
CA PHE A 37 16.09 2.47 -11.41
C PHE A 37 16.33 1.93 -9.99
N VAL A 38 15.28 1.49 -9.28
CA VAL A 38 15.42 0.79 -8.00
C VAL A 38 15.71 -0.70 -8.22
N GLY A 39 15.04 -1.35 -9.20
CA GLY A 39 15.13 -2.80 -9.47
C GLY A 39 16.31 -3.32 -10.31
N ILE A 40 16.96 -2.52 -11.17
CA ILE A 40 18.03 -3.05 -12.07
C ILE A 40 19.37 -3.32 -11.34
N SER A 41 19.56 -2.85 -10.10
CA SER A 41 20.79 -3.10 -9.34
C SER A 41 20.79 -4.41 -8.54
N TYR A 42 19.81 -5.30 -8.73
CA TYR A 42 19.75 -6.54 -7.94
C TYR A 42 20.95 -7.48 -8.20
N PHE A 43 21.64 -7.39 -9.36
CA PHE A 43 22.91 -8.10 -9.57
C PHE A 43 23.84 -7.39 -10.57
N ASN A 44 24.63 -6.42 -10.10
CA ASN A 44 25.94 -6.16 -10.70
C ASN A 44 26.89 -5.52 -9.69
N ASN A 45 27.36 -6.32 -8.73
CA ASN A 45 28.62 -6.05 -8.04
C ASN A 45 29.53 -7.27 -8.18
N LYS A 46 30.04 -7.49 -9.39
CA LYS A 46 31.25 -8.30 -9.57
C LYS A 46 32.43 -7.45 -9.16
N ASN A 47 32.80 -7.48 -7.89
CA ASN A 47 34.16 -7.23 -7.41
C ASN A 47 34.26 -7.60 -5.91
N GLN A 48 34.56 -8.87 -5.65
CA GLN A 48 35.24 -9.26 -4.41
C GLN A 48 36.46 -10.12 -4.80
N PRO A 49 37.68 -9.74 -4.42
CA PRO A 49 38.85 -10.59 -4.62
C PRO A 49 38.82 -11.79 -3.66
N PRO A 50 39.45 -12.92 -4.04
CA PRO A 50 39.31 -14.18 -3.33
C PRO A 50 40.06 -14.16 -2.00
N VAL A 51 39.37 -14.44 -0.90
CA VAL A 51 40.01 -14.77 0.38
C VAL A 51 39.97 -16.28 0.60
N THR A 52 41.16 -16.88 0.57
CA THR A 52 41.44 -18.29 0.88
C THR A 52 41.07 -18.62 2.34
N PRO A 53 40.39 -19.74 2.63
CA PRO A 53 40.17 -20.17 4.01
C PRO A 53 41.44 -20.82 4.57
N THR A 54 42.04 -20.20 5.59
CA THR A 54 43.02 -20.86 6.47
C THR A 54 42.26 -21.65 7.52
N ALA A 55 42.40 -22.98 7.47
CA ALA A 55 41.93 -23.88 8.50
C ALA A 55 42.77 -23.72 9.78
N THR A 56 42.11 -23.59 10.94
CA THR A 56 42.71 -23.89 12.24
C THR A 56 41.79 -24.82 13.01
N THR A 57 42.26 -26.05 13.20
CA THR A 57 41.70 -27.13 14.01
C THR A 57 41.98 -26.97 15.51
N ALA A 58 41.19 -27.72 16.29
CA ALA A 58 41.32 -28.16 17.70
C ALA A 58 40.37 -27.41 18.67
N SER A 59 39.56 -28.04 19.53
CA SER A 59 39.61 -29.39 20.14
C SER A 59 38.22 -29.87 20.61
N LYS A 60 38.05 -31.21 20.69
CA LYS A 60 36.97 -31.96 21.36
C LYS A 60 36.90 -31.66 22.86
N GLU A 61 35.70 -31.75 23.47
CA GLU A 61 35.33 -32.83 24.41
C GLU A 61 33.83 -32.74 24.80
N SER A 62 33.27 -33.93 25.03
CA SER A 62 31.88 -34.30 25.27
C SER A 62 31.57 -34.37 26.76
N ASN A 63 30.30 -34.21 27.16
CA ASN A 63 29.69 -35.08 28.16
C ASN A 63 28.15 -35.12 28.01
N GLN A 64 27.64 -36.34 28.09
CA GLN A 64 26.27 -36.81 27.88
C GLN A 64 25.76 -37.41 29.20
N SER A 65 24.45 -37.32 29.48
CA SER A 65 23.57 -38.34 30.15
C SER A 65 22.39 -37.69 30.91
N GLU A 66 21.13 -37.82 30.42
CA GLU A 66 19.98 -38.65 30.91
C GLU A 66 19.15 -37.99 32.06
N THR A 67 17.83 -38.12 32.27
CA THR A 67 16.62 -38.58 31.56
C THR A 67 15.39 -38.25 32.46
N SER A 68 14.23 -37.96 31.85
CA SER A 68 12.82 -38.11 32.30
C SER A 68 12.16 -37.18 33.35
N GLY A 69 10.96 -36.73 32.99
CA GLY A 69 9.91 -36.20 33.88
C GLY A 69 8.83 -35.41 33.11
N GLU A 70 7.76 -36.09 32.66
CA GLU A 70 6.54 -35.44 32.13
C GLU A 70 5.82 -34.64 33.21
N ALA A 71 5.42 -33.41 32.89
CA ALA A 71 4.22 -32.78 33.43
C ALA A 71 3.71 -31.73 32.42
N THR A 72 2.56 -32.03 31.84
CA THR A 72 1.74 -31.10 31.06
C THR A 72 1.32 -29.94 31.96
N GLU A 73 1.66 -28.71 31.60
CA GLU A 73 0.86 -27.56 32.02
C GLU A 73 0.93 -26.42 31.01
N ASN A 74 -0.27 -25.93 30.73
CA ASN A 74 -0.63 -24.95 29.73
C ASN A 74 -0.01 -23.59 30.08
N SER A 75 0.91 -23.09 29.27
CA SER A 75 1.29 -21.68 29.30
C SER A 75 1.51 -21.22 27.87
N SER A 76 0.55 -20.44 27.38
CA SER A 76 0.71 -19.59 26.22
C SER A 76 1.83 -18.58 26.50
N GLN A 77 3.07 -19.02 26.34
CA GLN A 77 4.21 -18.14 26.17
C GLN A 77 3.96 -17.40 24.85
N ALA A 78 3.58 -16.12 24.98
CA ALA A 78 3.91 -15.15 23.95
C ALA A 78 5.41 -15.35 23.67
N VAL A 79 5.75 -15.79 22.46
CA VAL A 79 7.13 -15.85 21.99
C VAL A 79 7.60 -14.41 22.02
N GLN A 80 8.26 -14.04 23.12
CA GLN A 80 8.91 -12.78 23.29
C GLN A 80 9.92 -12.71 22.15
N GLY A 81 9.62 -11.90 21.14
CA GLY A 81 10.45 -11.76 19.95
C GLY A 81 11.88 -11.59 20.42
N SER A 82 12.79 -12.43 19.91
CA SER A 82 14.20 -12.36 20.30
C SER A 82 14.63 -10.90 20.13
N SER A 83 15.02 -10.23 21.21
CA SER A 83 15.30 -8.78 21.19
C SER A 83 16.43 -8.40 20.24
N ASP A 84 17.14 -9.39 19.72
CA ASP A 84 18.22 -9.31 18.75
C ASP A 84 17.87 -9.90 17.37
N HIS A 85 16.59 -10.21 17.08
CA HIS A 85 16.16 -10.80 15.79
C HIS A 85 16.67 -9.98 14.61
N LEU A 86 16.36 -8.68 14.59
CA LEU A 86 16.78 -7.79 13.52
C LEU A 86 18.30 -7.58 13.45
N LEU A 87 19.01 -7.76 14.57
CA LEU A 87 20.46 -7.64 14.65
C LEU A 87 21.18 -8.88 14.10
N LYS A 88 20.55 -10.05 14.18
CA LYS A 88 21.07 -11.31 13.65
C LYS A 88 20.91 -11.42 12.14
N LEU A 89 19.85 -10.81 11.60
CA LEU A 89 19.58 -10.82 10.17
C LEU A 89 20.52 -9.86 9.42
N SER A 90 20.94 -10.27 8.22
CA SER A 90 21.52 -9.37 7.24
C SER A 90 20.47 -8.37 6.71
N ALA A 91 20.93 -7.31 6.04
CA ALA A 91 20.02 -6.36 5.39
C ALA A 91 19.12 -7.03 4.34
N LYS A 92 19.64 -8.02 3.61
CA LYS A 92 18.87 -8.77 2.62
C LYS A 92 17.80 -9.63 3.30
N GLU A 93 18.14 -10.33 4.37
CA GLU A 93 17.17 -11.18 5.07
C GLU A 93 16.05 -10.36 5.71
N ARG A 94 16.34 -9.17 6.26
CA ARG A 94 15.28 -8.25 6.74
C ARG A 94 14.36 -7.78 5.61
N ALA A 95 14.93 -7.41 4.47
CA ALA A 95 14.15 -7.00 3.29
C ALA A 95 13.26 -8.12 2.77
N ASP A 96 13.80 -9.34 2.66
CA ASP A 96 13.07 -10.53 2.23
C ASP A 96 11.94 -10.85 3.25
N GLU A 97 12.23 -10.86 4.56
CA GLU A 97 11.23 -11.13 5.61
C GLU A 97 10.10 -10.07 5.64
N ALA A 98 10.44 -8.78 5.52
CA ALA A 98 9.44 -7.72 5.45
C ALA A 98 8.57 -7.82 4.20
N THR A 99 9.16 -8.21 3.07
CA THR A 99 8.44 -8.39 1.80
C THR A 99 7.50 -9.60 1.86
N GLU A 100 7.94 -10.71 2.46
CA GLU A 100 7.11 -11.89 2.69
C GLU A 100 5.94 -11.59 3.63
N ALA A 101 6.16 -10.79 4.68
CA ALA A 101 5.10 -10.34 5.57
C ALA A 101 4.09 -9.43 4.86
N PHE A 102 4.56 -8.52 4.01
CA PHE A 102 3.70 -7.70 3.16
C PHE A 102 2.87 -8.59 2.22
N GLU A 103 3.51 -9.53 1.51
CA GLU A 103 2.85 -10.45 0.59
C GLU A 103 1.80 -11.31 1.30
N SER A 104 2.12 -11.81 2.50
CA SER A 104 1.21 -12.58 3.35
C SER A 104 -0.05 -11.79 3.70
N TRP A 105 0.08 -10.50 4.07
CA TRP A 105 -1.07 -9.62 4.27
C TRP A 105 -1.81 -9.32 2.96
N TYR A 106 -1.09 -8.96 1.90
CA TYR A 106 -1.65 -8.54 0.62
C TYR A 106 -2.42 -9.67 -0.07
N LYS A 107 -2.01 -10.93 0.16
CA LYS A 107 -2.69 -12.14 -0.31
C LYS A 107 -3.67 -12.74 0.69
N SER A 108 -3.85 -12.16 1.89
CA SER A 108 -4.79 -12.68 2.90
C SER A 108 -6.26 -12.37 2.59
N PHE A 109 -6.53 -11.69 1.48
CA PHE A 109 -7.87 -11.35 1.00
C PHE A 109 -7.92 -11.50 -0.52
N SER A 110 -9.11 -11.70 -1.09
CA SER A 110 -9.25 -11.76 -2.55
C SER A 110 -9.49 -10.37 -3.13
N ASN A 111 -9.07 -10.16 -4.37
CA ASN A 111 -9.37 -8.91 -5.08
C ASN A 111 -10.89 -8.74 -5.17
N GLY A 112 -11.40 -7.58 -4.73
CA GLY A 112 -12.84 -7.31 -4.69
C GLY A 112 -13.57 -7.80 -3.44
N ASP A 113 -12.86 -8.33 -2.43
CA ASP A 113 -13.44 -8.66 -1.13
C ASP A 113 -14.19 -7.44 -0.56
N VAL A 114 -15.45 -7.63 -0.18
CA VAL A 114 -16.31 -6.56 0.34
C VAL A 114 -15.95 -6.28 1.80
N ILE A 115 -15.66 -5.02 2.12
CA ILE A 115 -15.32 -4.57 3.48
C ILE A 115 -16.38 -3.69 4.13
N LEU A 116 -17.24 -3.05 3.34
CA LEU A 116 -18.42 -2.34 3.83
C LEU A 116 -19.55 -2.49 2.82
N GLU A 117 -20.74 -2.83 3.30
CA GLU A 117 -21.96 -2.92 2.48
C GLU A 117 -23.11 -2.20 3.17
N ILE A 118 -23.85 -1.40 2.39
CA ILE A 118 -25.09 -0.75 2.81
C ILE A 118 -26.28 -1.41 2.13
N ASN A 119 -27.45 -1.33 2.76
CA ASN A 119 -28.70 -1.74 2.13
C ASN A 119 -29.01 -0.78 0.97
N LYS A 120 -29.49 -1.32 -0.17
CA LYS A 120 -29.92 -0.54 -1.35
C LYS A 120 -30.97 0.52 -1.01
N GLU A 121 -31.80 0.29 0.00
CA GLU A 121 -32.80 1.25 0.46
C GLU A 121 -32.16 2.56 0.96
N LEU A 122 -30.91 2.53 1.43
CA LEU A 122 -30.16 3.71 1.88
C LEU A 122 -29.67 4.60 0.72
N LEU A 123 -29.87 4.17 -0.53
CA LEU A 123 -29.62 5.02 -1.70
C LEU A 123 -30.77 5.98 -2.01
N LYS A 124 -31.93 5.82 -1.36
CA LYS A 124 -33.10 6.66 -1.59
C LYS A 124 -32.93 7.99 -0.85
N GLU A 125 -33.27 9.07 -1.53
CA GLU A 125 -33.22 10.42 -0.95
C GLU A 125 -34.17 10.50 0.26
N GLY A 126 -33.69 11.05 1.38
CA GLY A 126 -34.48 11.17 2.61
C GLY A 126 -34.66 9.88 3.42
N SER A 127 -33.97 8.78 3.11
CA SER A 127 -34.08 7.50 3.84
C SER A 127 -33.50 7.50 5.27
N GLY A 128 -33.20 8.68 5.85
CA GLY A 128 -32.52 8.79 7.15
C GLY A 128 -31.07 8.32 7.08
N GLY A 129 -30.31 8.83 6.10
CA GLY A 129 -28.98 8.34 5.72
C GLY A 129 -28.02 8.07 6.88
N THR A 130 -27.13 7.07 6.68
CA THR A 130 -26.05 6.76 7.61
C THR A 130 -25.06 7.92 7.64
N SER A 131 -24.71 8.42 8.83
CA SER A 131 -23.78 9.54 8.94
C SER A 131 -22.39 9.14 8.43
N PRO A 132 -21.58 10.09 7.89
CA PRO A 132 -20.23 9.79 7.46
C PRO A 132 -19.38 9.16 8.56
N ILE A 133 -19.57 9.59 9.81
CA ILE A 133 -18.86 9.06 10.98
C ILE A 133 -19.22 7.59 11.20
N GLU A 134 -20.51 7.23 11.16
CA GLU A 134 -20.94 5.83 11.29
C GLU A 134 -20.37 4.93 10.20
N LEU A 135 -20.36 5.39 8.94
CA LEU A 135 -19.78 4.64 7.81
C LEU A 135 -18.27 4.42 8.00
N GLN A 136 -17.56 5.46 8.43
CA GLN A 136 -16.12 5.41 8.70
C GLN A 136 -15.80 4.47 9.86
N THR A 137 -16.51 4.60 10.99
CA THR A 137 -16.32 3.72 12.15
C THR A 137 -16.56 2.27 11.77
N LYS A 138 -17.68 1.96 11.09
CA LYS A 138 -17.99 0.59 10.66
C LYS A 138 -16.95 0.04 9.68
N LEU A 139 -16.45 0.87 8.76
CA LEU A 139 -15.38 0.47 7.84
C LEU A 139 -14.09 0.13 8.59
N ILE A 140 -13.67 0.98 9.53
CA ILE A 140 -12.47 0.76 10.35
C ILE A 140 -12.62 -0.50 11.22
N ASP A 141 -13.78 -0.71 11.85
CA ASP A 141 -14.03 -1.89 12.68
C ASP A 141 -13.98 -3.18 11.85
N ASN A 142 -14.55 -3.19 10.64
CA ASN A 142 -14.46 -4.32 9.72
C ASN A 142 -13.01 -4.59 9.28
N LEU A 143 -12.21 -3.54 9.03
CA LEU A 143 -10.80 -3.66 8.69
C LEU A 143 -9.97 -4.22 9.86
N LYS A 144 -10.26 -3.79 11.11
CA LYS A 144 -9.65 -4.33 12.33
C LYS A 144 -9.95 -5.81 12.50
N ALA A 145 -11.21 -6.20 12.33
CA ALA A 145 -11.63 -7.59 12.41
C ALA A 145 -10.97 -8.47 11.33
N LYS A 146 -10.76 -7.93 10.12
CA LYS A 146 -10.18 -8.69 8.99
C LYS A 146 -8.66 -8.80 9.04
N PHE A 147 -7.95 -7.71 9.35
CA PHE A 147 -6.48 -7.69 9.28
C PHE A 147 -5.79 -8.03 10.60
N GLY A 148 -6.42 -7.73 11.74
CA GLY A 148 -5.87 -7.98 13.05
C GLY A 148 -4.45 -7.42 13.18
N ASP A 149 -3.54 -8.28 13.61
CA ASP A 149 -2.15 -7.95 13.90
C ASP A 149 -1.21 -7.91 12.69
N LYS A 150 -1.72 -8.05 11.46
CA LYS A 150 -0.93 -7.91 10.22
C LYS A 150 -0.61 -6.46 9.87
N VAL A 151 -1.38 -5.53 10.42
CA VAL A 151 -1.17 -4.09 10.28
C VAL A 151 -1.06 -3.49 11.68
N SER A 152 -0.35 -2.37 11.82
CA SER A 152 -0.19 -1.69 13.10
C SER A 152 -1.38 -0.77 13.42
N ASP A 153 -1.50 -0.32 14.67
CA ASP A 153 -2.62 0.55 15.06
C ASP A 153 -2.64 1.89 14.32
N ASP A 154 -1.46 2.46 14.02
CA ASP A 154 -1.34 3.71 13.26
C ASP A 154 -1.81 3.58 11.82
N PHE A 155 -1.89 2.37 11.24
CA PHE A 155 -2.57 2.12 9.97
C PHE A 155 -4.03 2.57 10.03
N TYR A 156 -4.75 2.13 11.07
CA TYR A 156 -6.16 2.47 11.26
C TYR A 156 -6.35 3.93 11.63
N THR A 157 -5.53 4.45 12.54
CA THR A 157 -5.60 5.86 12.95
C THR A 157 -5.30 6.80 11.78
N GLY A 158 -4.30 6.48 10.97
CA GLY A 158 -3.99 7.24 9.76
C GLY A 158 -5.14 7.21 8.76
N LEU A 159 -5.72 6.03 8.50
CA LEU A 159 -6.85 5.89 7.56
C LEU A 159 -8.09 6.66 8.03
N GLN A 160 -8.38 6.63 9.33
CA GLN A 160 -9.46 7.41 9.91
C GLN A 160 -9.22 8.92 9.77
N ALA A 161 -7.98 9.39 9.99
CA ALA A 161 -7.63 10.80 9.77
C ALA A 161 -7.82 11.21 8.30
N SER A 162 -7.47 10.33 7.35
CA SER A 162 -7.73 10.53 5.92
C SER A 162 -9.23 10.73 5.61
N PHE A 163 -10.12 10.01 6.30
CA PHE A 163 -11.57 10.14 6.10
C PHE A 163 -12.18 11.42 6.66
N ASN A 164 -11.54 12.08 7.64
CA ASN A 164 -11.98 13.39 8.11
C ASN A 164 -11.93 14.44 6.99
N PHE A 165 -11.03 14.25 6.03
CA PHE A 165 -10.81 15.13 4.88
C PHE A 165 -11.41 14.59 3.59
N ASN A 166 -11.57 13.27 3.49
CA ASN A 166 -12.10 12.58 2.31
C ASN A 166 -13.17 11.57 2.76
N PRO A 167 -14.39 12.04 3.08
CA PRO A 167 -15.35 11.25 3.84
C PRO A 167 -15.94 10.07 3.07
N VAL A 168 -16.23 9.00 3.81
CA VAL A 168 -17.09 7.91 3.35
C VAL A 168 -18.54 8.38 3.43
N ILE A 169 -19.25 8.43 2.29
CA ILE A 169 -20.60 8.99 2.18
C ILE A 169 -21.50 8.13 1.30
N VAL A 170 -22.81 8.38 1.37
CA VAL A 170 -23.77 7.93 0.36
C VAL A 170 -24.12 9.12 -0.53
N ASP A 171 -23.52 9.16 -1.71
CA ASP A 171 -23.79 10.18 -2.73
C ASP A 171 -25.04 9.82 -3.55
N GLY A 172 -25.83 10.82 -3.92
CA GLY A 172 -27.08 10.62 -4.66
C GLY A 172 -26.90 9.97 -6.03
N THR A 173 -25.76 10.16 -6.69
CA THR A 173 -25.47 9.61 -8.02
C THR A 173 -24.59 8.36 -7.91
N LYS A 174 -23.45 8.49 -7.22
CA LYS A 174 -22.44 7.42 -7.08
C LYS A 174 -22.87 6.32 -6.11
N GLY A 175 -23.77 6.60 -5.17
CA GLY A 175 -24.08 5.73 -4.05
C GLY A 175 -22.99 5.77 -2.97
N LEU A 176 -22.77 4.64 -2.26
CA LEU A 176 -21.71 4.51 -1.27
C LEU A 176 -20.34 4.75 -1.92
N THR A 177 -19.57 5.73 -1.44
CA THR A 177 -18.27 6.08 -2.01
C THR A 177 -17.34 6.74 -0.99
N ILE A 178 -16.06 6.87 -1.35
CA ILE A 178 -15.07 7.68 -0.63
C ILE A 178 -14.91 8.96 -1.44
N SER A 179 -15.39 10.07 -0.90
CA SER A 179 -15.41 11.35 -1.60
C SER A 179 -14.09 12.09 -1.43
N LYS A 180 -13.43 12.41 -2.53
CA LYS A 180 -12.29 13.33 -2.52
C LYS A 180 -12.82 14.75 -2.31
N GLN A 181 -12.54 15.33 -1.15
CA GLN A 181 -12.92 16.71 -0.81
C GLN A 181 -11.73 17.58 -0.43
N ASN A 182 -10.56 16.98 -0.16
CA ASN A 182 -9.35 17.72 0.17
C ASN A 182 -8.41 17.81 -1.05
N ASP A 183 -7.87 19.00 -1.27
CA ASP A 183 -6.89 19.28 -2.31
C ASP A 183 -5.51 18.70 -1.98
N ASP A 184 -5.20 18.54 -0.69
CA ASP A 184 -4.04 17.80 -0.22
C ASP A 184 -4.22 16.31 -0.54
N LYS A 185 -3.66 15.93 -1.69
CA LYS A 185 -3.70 14.57 -2.18
C LYS A 185 -3.01 13.57 -1.25
N SER A 186 -2.13 14.01 -0.33
CA SER A 186 -1.52 13.11 0.66
C SER A 186 -2.57 12.48 1.58
N GLN A 187 -3.69 13.17 1.82
CA GLN A 187 -4.81 12.66 2.60
C GLN A 187 -5.52 11.49 1.92
N LEU A 188 -5.39 11.33 0.60
CA LEU A 188 -5.96 10.19 -0.10
C LEU A 188 -5.06 8.96 -0.06
N LEU A 189 -3.74 9.12 0.17
CA LEU A 189 -2.74 8.04 0.04
C LEU A 189 -3.19 6.77 0.75
N ARG A 190 -3.72 6.91 1.97
CA ARG A 190 -4.15 5.79 2.82
C ARG A 190 -5.35 5.00 2.28
N THR A 191 -6.04 5.51 1.26
CA THR A 191 -7.17 4.83 0.59
C THR A 191 -6.73 4.02 -0.63
N TRP A 192 -5.42 3.89 -0.89
CA TRP A 192 -4.88 3.25 -2.10
C TRP A 192 -5.45 1.84 -2.34
N PHE A 193 -5.65 1.06 -1.29
CA PHE A 193 -6.13 -0.33 -1.32
C PHE A 193 -7.66 -0.47 -1.29
N LEU A 194 -8.42 0.63 -1.24
CA LEU A 194 -9.88 0.66 -1.21
C LEU A 194 -10.45 1.09 -2.56
N ASP A 195 -11.62 0.58 -2.92
CA ASP A 195 -12.36 1.00 -4.11
C ASP A 195 -13.88 0.83 -3.93
N THR A 196 -14.68 1.31 -4.88
CA THR A 196 -16.10 0.97 -4.98
C THR A 196 -16.30 -0.16 -5.97
N GLN A 197 -17.32 -1.02 -5.75
CA GLN A 197 -17.64 -2.08 -6.72
C GLN A 197 -18.18 -1.51 -8.05
N LYS A 198 -18.88 -0.37 -7.99
CA LYS A 198 -19.47 0.32 -9.13
C LYS A 198 -19.17 1.81 -9.08
N THR A 199 -19.22 2.46 -10.24
CA THR A 199 -19.12 3.93 -10.37
C THR A 199 -20.42 4.65 -10.01
N GLU A 200 -21.57 4.04 -10.31
CA GLU A 200 -22.90 4.61 -10.06
C GLU A 200 -23.77 3.69 -9.20
N LYS A 201 -24.59 4.29 -8.33
CA LYS A 201 -25.51 3.60 -7.42
C LYS A 201 -24.86 2.43 -6.66
N ASN A 202 -23.60 2.61 -6.27
CA ASN A 202 -22.82 1.62 -5.56
C ASN A 202 -23.34 1.40 -4.14
N THR A 203 -23.19 0.18 -3.63
CA THR A 203 -23.54 -0.16 -2.23
C THR A 203 -22.41 -0.83 -1.47
N LYS A 204 -21.22 -0.95 -2.07
CA LYS A 204 -20.10 -1.75 -1.54
C LYS A 204 -18.76 -1.04 -1.65
N ILE A 205 -18.02 -0.96 -0.55
CA ILE A 205 -16.57 -0.69 -0.57
C ILE A 205 -15.86 -2.03 -0.57
N VAL A 206 -14.85 -2.16 -1.43
CA VAL A 206 -14.09 -3.39 -1.65
C VAL A 206 -12.60 -3.16 -1.45
N LEU A 207 -11.87 -4.24 -1.17
CA LEU A 207 -10.42 -4.26 -1.10
C LEU A 207 -9.82 -4.60 -2.48
N ARG A 208 -8.66 -4.02 -2.77
CA ARG A 208 -7.90 -4.25 -4.01
C ARG A 208 -6.51 -4.77 -3.69
N ASN A 209 -6.11 -5.87 -4.34
CA ASN A 209 -4.77 -6.43 -4.25
C ASN A 209 -4.13 -6.82 -5.60
N ASP A 210 -4.54 -6.11 -6.65
CA ASP A 210 -4.11 -6.32 -8.04
C ASP A 210 -3.12 -5.25 -8.52
N PHE A 211 -2.47 -4.55 -7.60
CA PHE A 211 -1.40 -3.60 -7.90
C PHE A 211 -0.04 -4.33 -7.83
N PRO A 212 0.82 -4.16 -8.85
CA PRO A 212 2.19 -4.66 -8.76
C PRO A 212 2.93 -3.90 -7.65
N TYR A 213 3.73 -4.64 -6.88
CA TYR A 213 4.54 -4.11 -5.80
C TYR A 213 5.96 -4.67 -5.85
N GLU A 214 6.92 -3.90 -5.35
CA GLU A 214 8.33 -4.28 -5.24
C GLU A 214 8.93 -3.70 -3.94
N TRP A 215 9.92 -4.39 -3.37
CA TRP A 215 10.70 -3.82 -2.28
C TRP A 215 11.53 -2.62 -2.78
N ALA A 216 11.61 -1.58 -1.95
CA ALA A 216 12.35 -0.36 -2.26
C ALA A 216 13.53 -0.19 -1.30
N ASP A 217 14.75 -0.10 -1.86
CA ASP A 217 15.97 0.19 -1.10
C ASP A 217 15.96 1.65 -0.62
N TRP A 218 15.25 1.92 0.47
CA TRP A 218 15.11 3.29 0.96
C TRP A 218 16.40 3.82 1.57
N ARG A 219 17.15 2.98 2.28
CA ARG A 219 18.39 3.38 2.97
C ARG A 219 19.49 3.81 2.00
N ASN A 220 19.69 3.11 0.90
CA ASN A 220 20.80 3.45 -0.01
C ASN A 220 20.34 4.28 -1.22
N LYS A 221 19.05 4.23 -1.58
CA LYS A 221 18.53 4.93 -2.76
C LYS A 221 17.43 5.92 -2.40
N GLY A 222 16.33 5.42 -1.82
CA GLY A 222 15.11 6.22 -1.63
C GLY A 222 15.33 7.52 -0.86
N GLN A 223 16.03 7.47 0.28
CA GLN A 223 16.28 8.64 1.13
C GLN A 223 17.14 9.73 0.47
N HIS A 224 17.89 9.38 -0.57
CA HIS A 224 18.76 10.30 -1.31
C HIS A 224 18.15 10.74 -2.65
N ASP A 225 16.97 10.22 -3.02
CA ASP A 225 16.27 10.66 -4.22
C ASP A 225 15.70 12.07 -4.04
N GLU A 226 15.96 12.96 -5.01
CA GLU A 226 15.56 14.37 -4.93
C GLU A 226 14.04 14.57 -4.84
N LYS A 227 13.24 13.64 -5.38
CA LYS A 227 11.78 13.78 -5.46
C LYS A 227 11.08 13.14 -4.27
N VAL A 228 11.61 12.02 -3.77
CA VAL A 228 10.93 11.21 -2.75
C VAL A 228 11.69 11.08 -1.43
N GLY A 229 12.96 11.45 -1.37
CA GLY A 229 13.81 11.21 -0.21
C GLY A 229 13.35 11.90 1.08
N SER A 230 12.61 13.00 0.97
CA SER A 230 12.03 13.69 2.13
C SER A 230 10.73 13.08 2.66
N MET A 231 10.14 12.08 1.99
CA MET A 231 8.83 11.52 2.37
C MET A 231 8.83 10.87 3.75
N PHE A 232 9.95 10.27 4.16
CA PHE A 232 10.07 9.51 5.41
C PHE A 232 11.18 10.02 6.31
N SER A 233 11.37 11.35 6.38
CA SER A 233 12.42 11.98 7.18
C SER A 233 12.26 11.80 8.69
N GLN A 234 11.10 11.33 9.16
CA GLN A 234 10.84 10.99 10.55
C GLN A 234 11.47 9.66 11.00
N ILE A 235 11.98 8.86 10.06
CA ILE A 235 12.66 7.59 10.34
C ILE A 235 14.16 7.81 10.21
N ASP A 236 14.93 7.41 11.23
CA ASP A 236 16.39 7.37 11.17
C ASP A 236 16.82 6.13 10.38
N TRP A 237 16.90 6.27 9.06
CA TRP A 237 17.22 5.16 8.15
C TRP A 237 18.61 4.57 8.36
N ASP A 238 19.54 5.36 8.89
CA ASP A 238 20.93 4.94 9.09
C ASP A 238 21.08 4.02 10.31
N ASN A 239 20.22 4.18 11.33
CA ASN A 239 20.34 3.44 12.59
C ASN A 239 19.12 2.60 12.96
N ASP A 240 17.95 2.85 12.39
CA ASP A 240 16.71 2.13 12.73
C ASP A 240 16.45 0.98 11.75
N LEU A 241 16.66 -0.24 12.23
CA LEU A 241 16.46 -1.48 11.46
C LEU A 241 15.00 -1.94 11.41
N ARG A 242 14.10 -1.29 12.14
CA ARG A 242 12.71 -1.75 12.32
C ARG A 242 11.81 -1.40 11.14
N TYR A 243 12.30 -0.66 10.14
CA TYR A 243 11.50 -0.20 9.02
C TYR A 243 12.04 -0.69 7.68
N GLU A 244 11.15 -1.10 6.79
CA GLU A 244 11.42 -1.43 5.39
C GLU A 244 10.35 -0.78 4.50
N VAL A 245 10.60 -0.60 3.20
CA VAL A 245 9.68 0.10 2.30
C VAL A 245 9.26 -0.78 1.14
N ILE A 246 7.95 -0.80 0.87
CA ILE A 246 7.35 -1.44 -0.30
C ILE A 246 6.77 -0.36 -1.22
N GLY A 247 7.19 -0.35 -2.48
CA GLY A 247 6.63 0.51 -3.52
C GLY A 247 5.51 -0.19 -4.29
N LEU A 248 4.43 0.53 -4.59
CA LEU A 248 3.29 0.03 -5.37
C LEU A 248 2.95 0.98 -6.53
N VAL A 249 2.62 0.40 -7.69
CA VAL A 249 2.10 1.16 -8.84
C VAL A 249 0.59 1.02 -8.92
N THR A 250 -0.13 2.11 -8.65
CA THR A 250 -1.60 2.11 -8.78
C THR A 250 -2.06 2.68 -10.12
N SER A 251 -1.24 3.48 -10.80
CA SER A 251 -1.56 4.15 -12.07
C SER A 251 -1.93 3.23 -13.24
N LYS A 252 -1.51 1.96 -13.21
CA LYS A 252 -1.75 1.00 -14.28
C LYS A 252 -3.11 0.32 -14.20
N GLN A 253 -3.82 0.47 -13.08
CA GLN A 253 -5.10 -0.18 -12.85
C GLN A 253 -6.20 0.88 -12.68
N GLU A 254 -7.37 0.60 -13.25
CA GLU A 254 -8.53 1.47 -13.07
C GLU A 254 -9.12 1.32 -11.66
N LYS A 255 -9.54 2.45 -11.10
CA LYS A 255 -10.29 2.55 -9.85
C LYS A 255 -11.55 3.36 -10.11
N ASN A 256 -12.61 3.05 -9.38
CA ASN A 256 -13.86 3.82 -9.42
C ASN A 256 -13.82 5.05 -8.52
N ILE A 257 -12.85 5.13 -7.61
CA ILE A 257 -12.46 6.32 -6.85
C ILE A 257 -11.15 6.92 -7.39
N GLU A 258 -10.77 8.11 -6.91
CA GLU A 258 -9.51 8.77 -7.30
C GLU A 258 -8.30 7.82 -7.16
N ASN A 259 -7.46 7.79 -8.20
CA ASN A 259 -6.25 6.97 -8.24
C ASN A 259 -5.01 7.84 -7.98
N ILE A 260 -4.10 7.34 -7.15
CA ILE A 260 -3.01 8.11 -6.55
C ILE A 260 -1.67 7.90 -7.28
N GLY A 261 -1.68 7.17 -8.40
CA GLY A 261 -0.53 6.98 -9.28
C GLY A 261 0.50 5.95 -8.79
N GLY A 262 1.00 6.12 -7.57
CA GLY A 262 1.90 5.19 -6.90
C GLY A 262 2.12 5.57 -5.43
N VAL A 263 2.36 4.55 -4.59
CA VAL A 263 2.54 4.73 -3.15
C VAL A 263 3.76 3.98 -2.64
N PHE A 264 4.39 4.50 -1.60
CA PHE A 264 5.41 3.82 -0.80
C PHE A 264 4.82 3.56 0.58
N VAL A 265 4.74 2.29 0.97
CA VAL A 265 4.20 1.85 2.25
C VAL A 265 5.35 1.36 3.12
N VAL A 266 5.39 1.83 4.36
CA VAL A 266 6.41 1.41 5.33
C VAL A 266 5.94 0.17 6.09
N MET A 267 6.75 -0.88 6.05
CA MET A 267 6.66 -2.03 6.94
C MET A 267 7.39 -1.71 8.24
N GLN A 268 6.81 -2.07 9.38
CA GLN A 268 7.40 -1.89 10.70
C GLN A 268 7.49 -3.23 11.42
N TYR A 269 8.69 -3.60 11.89
CA TYR A 269 8.87 -4.72 12.79
C TYR A 269 8.44 -4.35 14.22
N ASN A 270 7.42 -5.02 14.72
CA ASN A 270 6.91 -4.82 16.06
C ASN A 270 7.57 -5.80 17.02
N GLU A 271 8.55 -5.31 17.78
CA GLU A 271 9.34 -6.11 18.73
C GLU A 271 8.49 -6.81 19.80
N LYS A 272 7.34 -6.24 20.18
CA LYS A 272 6.48 -6.81 21.23
C LYS A 272 5.82 -8.11 20.79
N ILE A 273 5.48 -8.21 19.50
CA ILE A 273 4.81 -9.38 18.92
C ILE A 273 5.73 -10.19 18.00
N GLY A 274 6.96 -9.72 17.78
CA GLY A 274 8.00 -10.42 17.04
C GLY A 274 7.69 -10.62 15.55
N LYS A 275 7.07 -9.64 14.89
CA LYS A 275 6.79 -9.70 13.45
C LYS A 275 6.67 -8.35 12.76
N TRP A 276 6.82 -8.37 11.44
CA TRP A 276 6.54 -7.25 10.55
C TRP A 276 5.03 -6.97 10.43
N GLN A 277 4.69 -5.69 10.42
CA GLN A 277 3.34 -5.16 10.23
C GLN A 277 3.34 -4.09 9.14
N VAL A 278 2.26 -3.97 8.39
CA VAL A 278 2.05 -2.81 7.51
C VAL A 278 1.69 -1.60 8.37
N SER A 279 2.44 -0.49 8.23
CA SER A 279 2.19 0.72 9.02
C SER A 279 1.26 1.72 8.33
N GLY A 280 0.82 2.73 9.08
CA GLY A 280 0.09 3.90 8.56
C GLY A 280 1.00 4.98 7.95
N THR A 281 2.32 4.77 8.00
CA THR A 281 3.32 5.63 7.37
C THR A 281 3.35 5.35 5.87
N ILE A 282 3.01 6.37 5.08
CA ILE A 282 2.84 6.26 3.63
C ILE A 282 3.30 7.54 2.93
N GLY A 283 3.92 7.36 1.76
CA GLY A 283 4.30 8.41 0.83
C GLY A 283 3.73 8.10 -0.55
N GLY A 284 3.76 9.07 -1.46
CA GLY A 284 3.29 8.82 -2.83
C GLY A 284 3.75 9.83 -3.85
N VAL A 285 3.74 9.39 -5.10
CA VAL A 285 4.16 10.18 -6.27
C VAL A 285 2.93 10.33 -7.16
N MET A 286 2.54 11.58 -7.44
CA MET A 286 1.24 11.94 -8.02
C MET A 286 1.34 12.85 -9.24
#